data_AF-A0A6G3TRG8-F1
#
_entry.id   AF-A0A6G3TRG8-F1
#
_cell.length_a   1.000
_cell.length_b   1.000
_cell.length_c   1.000
_cell.angle_alpha   90.00
_cell.angle_beta   90.00
_cell.angle_gamma   90.00
#
_symmetry.space_group_name_H-M   'P 1'
#
loop_
_entity.id
_entity.type
_entity.pdbx_description
1 polymer ?
#
loop_
_entity_poly.entity_id
_entity_poly.type
_entity_poly.pdbx_seq_one_letter_code
_entity_poly.pdbx_strand_id
1 'polypeptide(L)'
;ALRGGAGAVRYVGPAGDAVIARFPETLVSDRGPERAGRVQAWVVGPGAGDDAATVAQVLAAQVPVLIDADGLRLADADAVRARTAPTLMTPHAGEAAALLGVAREEV
;
A
#
# COMPACT_ATOMS: atom_id res chain seq x y z
N ALA A 1 -2.48 7.19 9.40
CA ALA A 1 -1.09 7.68 9.33
C ALA A 1 -0.88 8.98 10.12
N LEU A 2 -1.55 10.09 9.78
CA LEU A 2 -1.34 11.41 10.45
C LEU A 2 -1.53 11.39 11.97
N ARG A 3 -2.53 10.65 12.43
CA ARG A 3 -2.82 10.47 13.88
C ARG A 3 -2.03 9.32 14.52
N GLY A 4 -1.12 8.69 13.78
CA GLY A 4 -0.37 7.51 14.22
C GLY A 4 1.06 7.80 14.68
N GLY A 5 1.41 9.08 14.88
CA GLY A 5 2.74 9.50 15.35
C GLY A 5 3.81 9.63 14.26
N ALA A 6 3.44 9.51 12.98
CA ALA A 6 4.36 9.77 11.87
C ALA A 6 4.74 11.26 11.80
N GLY A 7 6.04 11.56 11.66
CA GLY A 7 6.51 12.96 11.55
C GLY A 7 6.10 13.64 10.24
N ALA A 8 5.87 12.87 9.18
CA ALA A 8 5.29 13.34 7.93
C ALA A 8 4.51 12.20 7.26
N VAL A 9 3.48 12.54 6.50
CA VAL A 9 2.70 11.59 5.70
C VAL A 9 2.69 12.06 4.26
N ARG A 10 2.92 11.12 3.34
CA ARG A 10 2.86 11.35 1.91
C ARG A 10 1.76 10.52 1.28
N TYR A 11 0.93 11.17 0.49
CA TYR A 11 -0.08 10.53 -0.35
C TYR A 11 0.41 10.49 -1.80
N VAL A 12 0.23 9.33 -2.43
CA VAL A 12 0.52 9.10 -3.83
C VAL A 12 -0.73 8.48 -4.45
N GLY A 13 -1.33 9.18 -5.41
CA GLY A 13 -2.57 8.73 -6.03
C GLY A 13 -3.40 9.87 -6.60
N PRO A 14 -4.53 9.55 -7.26
CA PRO A 14 -5.31 10.53 -8.02
C PRO A 14 -6.10 11.51 -7.16
N ALA A 15 -6.33 11.22 -5.87
CA ALA A 15 -7.16 12.06 -5.00
C ALA A 15 -6.38 13.18 -4.28
N GLY A 16 -5.24 13.62 -4.82
CA GLY A 16 -4.30 14.55 -4.17
C GLY A 16 -4.96 15.83 -3.67
N ASP A 17 -5.76 16.49 -4.52
CA ASP A 17 -6.45 17.74 -4.17
C ASP A 17 -7.46 17.54 -3.03
N ALA A 18 -8.23 16.45 -3.06
CA ALA A 18 -9.19 16.11 -2.01
C ALA A 18 -8.49 15.79 -0.68
N VAL A 19 -7.33 15.13 -0.74
CA VAL A 19 -6.51 14.85 0.45
C VAL A 19 -5.99 16.15 1.06
N ILE A 20 -5.40 17.05 0.26
CA ILE A 20 -4.90 18.34 0.77
C ILE A 20 -6.04 19.19 1.33
N ALA A 21 -7.18 19.26 0.64
CA ALA A 21 -8.35 20.01 1.10
C ALA A 21 -8.80 19.58 2.50
N ARG A 22 -8.63 18.29 2.85
CA ARG A 22 -9.01 17.75 4.15
C ARG A 22 -7.88 17.73 5.19
N PHE A 23 -6.64 17.55 4.73
CA PHE A 23 -5.42 17.34 5.52
C PHE A 23 -4.25 18.13 4.91
N PRO A 24 -4.21 19.47 5.10
CA PRO A 24 -3.25 20.36 4.43
C PRO A 24 -1.78 20.09 4.79
N GLU A 25 -1.51 19.40 5.89
CA GLU A 25 -0.17 18.96 6.30
C GLU A 25 0.36 17.74 5.50
N THR A 26 -0.48 17.11 4.66
CA THR A 26 -0.09 15.94 3.86
C THR A 26 0.71 16.36 2.64
N LEU A 27 1.85 15.71 2.42
CA LEU A 27 2.60 15.86 1.18
C LEU A 27 1.94 15.05 0.07
N VAL A 28 1.70 15.63 -1.10
CA VAL A 28 1.15 14.90 -2.25
C VAL A 28 2.22 14.72 -3.33
N SER A 29 2.20 13.56 -3.99
CA SER A 29 2.98 13.29 -5.20
C SER A 29 2.09 12.63 -6.24
N ASP A 30 2.04 13.21 -7.43
CA ASP A 30 1.23 12.78 -8.58
C ASP A 30 2.02 11.93 -9.59
N ARG A 31 3.32 11.71 -9.37
CA ARG A 31 4.21 11.00 -10.31
C ARG A 31 4.60 9.58 -9.88
N GLY A 32 3.78 8.96 -9.02
CA GLY A 32 3.97 7.59 -8.55
C GLY A 32 5.00 7.42 -7.41
N PRO A 33 5.08 6.22 -6.81
CA PRO A 33 5.95 5.94 -5.66
C PRO A 33 7.43 6.23 -5.86
N GLU A 34 8.00 5.92 -7.03
CA GLU A 34 9.43 6.13 -7.32
C GLU A 34 9.83 7.61 -7.26
N ARG A 35 8.92 8.51 -7.60
CA ARG A 35 9.15 9.97 -7.65
C ARG A 35 8.55 10.71 -6.46
N ALA A 36 7.93 9.98 -5.53
CA ALA A 36 7.37 10.52 -4.30
C ALA A 36 8.44 10.90 -3.28
N GLY A 37 9.71 10.56 -3.50
CA GLY A 37 10.81 10.85 -2.59
C GLY A 37 10.93 9.80 -1.48
N ARG A 38 11.71 10.12 -0.43
CA ARG A 38 12.05 9.14 0.61
C ARG A 38 10.96 9.03 1.67
N VAL A 39 10.63 7.80 2.04
CA VAL A 39 9.76 7.44 3.17
C VAL A 39 10.41 6.33 3.99
N GLN A 40 9.99 6.16 5.24
CA GLN A 40 10.48 5.09 6.13
C GLN A 40 9.60 3.83 6.07
N ALA A 41 8.39 3.93 5.53
CA ALA A 41 7.50 2.82 5.28
C ALA A 41 6.48 3.21 4.20
N TRP A 42 5.94 2.20 3.52
CA TRP A 42 4.83 2.37 2.57
C TRP A 42 3.58 1.66 3.07
N VAL A 43 2.42 2.23 2.73
CA VAL A 43 1.13 1.55 2.75
C VAL A 43 0.62 1.56 1.32
N VAL A 44 0.17 0.41 0.83
CA VAL A 44 -0.33 0.28 -0.55
C VAL A 44 -1.60 -0.54 -0.62
N GLY A 45 -2.49 -0.13 -1.51
CA GLY A 45 -3.69 -0.88 -1.87
C GLY A 45 -5.04 -0.19 -1.63
N PRO A 46 -5.27 0.59 -0.55
CA PRO A 46 -6.55 1.27 -0.38
C PRO A 46 -6.86 2.24 -1.54
N GLY A 47 -7.86 1.89 -2.36
CA GLY A 47 -8.26 2.66 -3.53
C GLY A 47 -7.30 2.55 -4.72
N ALA A 48 -6.48 1.49 -4.78
CA ALA A 48 -5.61 1.24 -5.93
C ALA A 48 -6.38 0.75 -7.17
N GLY A 49 -7.59 0.21 -6.99
CA GLY A 49 -8.39 -0.31 -8.10
C GLY A 49 -7.65 -1.43 -8.82
N ASP A 50 -7.24 -1.20 -10.07
CA ASP A 50 -6.48 -2.15 -10.89
C ASP A 50 -5.03 -1.69 -11.17
N ASP A 51 -4.52 -0.72 -10.43
CA ASP A 51 -3.16 -0.18 -10.62
C ASP A 51 -2.08 -1.10 -10.02
N ALA A 52 -1.86 -2.25 -10.66
CA ALA A 52 -0.80 -3.20 -10.31
C ALA A 52 0.61 -2.59 -10.44
N ALA A 53 0.79 -1.59 -11.31
CA ALA A 53 2.09 -0.97 -11.55
C ALA A 53 2.56 -0.18 -10.31
N THR A 54 1.66 0.61 -9.70
CA THR A 54 1.95 1.31 -8.44
C THR A 54 2.25 0.32 -7.31
N VAL A 55 1.52 -0.79 -7.22
CA VAL A 55 1.77 -1.85 -6.23
C VAL A 55 3.17 -2.45 -6.42
N ALA A 56 3.54 -2.80 -7.64
CA ALA A 56 4.86 -3.35 -7.96
C ALA A 56 6.00 -2.38 -7.60
N GLN A 57 5.84 -1.08 -7.86
CA GLN A 57 6.83 -0.06 -7.48
C GLN A 57 7.02 0.01 -5.96
N VAL A 58 5.92 -0.05 -5.18
CA VAL A 58 6.01 -0.08 -3.72
C VAL A 58 6.70 -1.37 -3.24
N LEU A 59 6.37 -2.52 -3.82
CA LEU A 59 6.98 -3.81 -3.47
C LEU A 59 8.49 -3.87 -3.77
N ALA A 60 8.99 -3.08 -4.72
CA ALA A 60 10.42 -2.97 -4.99
C ALA A 60 11.19 -2.14 -3.93
N ALA A 61 10.48 -1.34 -3.12
CA ALA A 61 11.11 -0.45 -2.14
C ALA A 61 11.76 -1.23 -0.97
N GLN A 62 12.98 -0.85 -0.59
CA GLN A 62 13.76 -1.51 0.46
C GLN A 62 13.45 -0.99 1.88
N VAL A 63 12.18 -0.67 2.13
CA VAL A 63 11.66 -0.23 3.43
C VAL A 63 10.44 -1.07 3.81
N PRO A 64 10.00 -1.07 5.08
CA PRO A 64 8.77 -1.75 5.49
C PRO A 64 7.57 -1.40 4.61
N VAL A 65 6.77 -2.41 4.25
CA VAL A 65 5.54 -2.24 3.46
C VAL A 65 4.36 -2.87 4.20
N LEU A 66 3.25 -2.14 4.27
CA LEU A 66 1.92 -2.66 4.60
C LEU A 66 1.12 -2.80 3.30
N ILE A 67 0.65 -4.01 3.02
CA ILE A 67 -0.22 -4.33 1.88
C ILE A 67 -1.64 -4.55 2.42
N ASP A 68 -2.61 -3.84 1.86
CA ASP A 68 -4.00 -3.87 2.31
C ASP A 68 -4.98 -3.77 1.12
N ALA A 69 -6.25 -4.12 1.30
CA ALA A 69 -7.31 -3.94 0.30
C ALA A 69 -6.93 -4.44 -1.11
N ASP A 70 -7.12 -3.62 -2.16
CA ASP A 70 -6.79 -3.98 -3.55
C ASP A 70 -5.33 -4.40 -3.72
N GLY A 71 -4.43 -3.90 -2.87
CA GLY A 71 -3.01 -4.26 -2.88
C GLY A 71 -2.79 -5.74 -2.61
N LEU A 72 -3.63 -6.39 -1.79
CA LEU A 72 -3.53 -7.82 -1.50
C LEU A 72 -3.85 -8.66 -2.74
N ARG A 73 -4.81 -8.22 -3.56
CA ARG A 73 -5.18 -8.87 -4.82
C ARG A 73 -4.16 -8.60 -5.93
N LEU A 74 -3.60 -7.39 -5.96
CA LEU A 74 -2.69 -6.93 -7.03
C LEU A 74 -1.22 -7.28 -6.79
N ALA A 75 -0.83 -7.59 -5.55
CA ALA A 75 0.55 -7.91 -5.22
C ALA A 75 0.99 -9.22 -5.88
N ASP A 76 2.10 -9.16 -6.64
CA ASP A 76 2.74 -10.35 -7.16
C ASP A 76 3.35 -11.18 -6.01
N ALA A 77 2.95 -12.45 -5.92
CA ALA A 77 3.31 -13.31 -4.80
C ALA A 77 4.82 -13.57 -4.71
N ASP A 78 5.52 -13.68 -5.85
CA ASP A 78 6.95 -13.92 -5.87
C ASP A 78 7.74 -12.66 -5.50
N ALA A 79 7.28 -11.48 -5.95
CA ALA A 79 7.81 -10.20 -5.51
C ALA A 79 7.67 -10.03 -3.99
N VAL A 80 6.51 -10.36 -3.41
CA VAL A 80 6.33 -10.34 -1.94
C VAL A 80 7.30 -11.30 -1.25
N ARG A 81 7.40 -12.56 -1.70
CA ARG A 81 8.28 -13.57 -1.09
C ARG A 81 9.76 -13.20 -1.20
N ALA A 82 10.16 -12.52 -2.26
CA ALA A 82 11.53 -12.07 -2.48
C ALA A 82 11.93 -10.87 -1.60
N ARG A 83 10.97 -10.18 -0.96
CA ARG A 83 11.27 -9.02 -0.12
C ARG A 83 12.01 -9.43 1.16
N THR A 84 13.10 -8.74 1.43
CA THR A 84 13.87 -8.86 2.69
C THR A 84 13.46 -7.80 3.72
N ALA A 85 12.94 -6.65 3.27
CA ALA A 85 12.38 -5.65 4.16
C ALA A 85 11.04 -6.13 4.74
N PRO A 86 10.71 -5.77 6.00
CA PRO A 86 9.48 -6.21 6.64
C PRO A 86 8.25 -5.96 5.77
N THR A 87 7.37 -6.96 5.69
CA THR A 87 6.13 -6.86 4.92
C THR A 87 4.99 -7.36 5.80
N LEU A 88 4.01 -6.48 6.02
CA LEU A 88 2.79 -6.78 6.77
C LEU A 88 1.63 -6.80 5.78
N MET A 89 0.77 -7.81 5.91
CA MET A 89 -0.49 -7.90 5.17
C MET A 89 -1.64 -7.82 6.16
N THR A 90 -2.72 -7.13 5.80
CA THR A 90 -3.91 -6.97 6.67
C THR A 90 -5.19 -7.51 6.05
N PRO A 91 -5.22 -8.76 5.55
CA PRO A 91 -6.42 -9.29 4.92
C PRO A 91 -7.55 -9.43 5.95
N HIS A 92 -8.76 -9.00 5.59
CA HIS A 92 -9.96 -9.50 6.24
C HIS A 92 -10.23 -10.95 5.80
N ALA A 93 -11.15 -11.67 6.45
CA ALA A 93 -11.39 -13.10 6.17
C ALA A 93 -11.60 -13.44 4.68
N GLY A 94 -12.33 -12.62 3.92
CA GLY A 94 -12.53 -12.83 2.47
C GLY A 94 -11.28 -12.65 1.62
N GLU A 95 -10.42 -11.69 1.93
CA GLU A 95 -9.13 -11.48 1.25
C GLU A 95 -8.17 -12.61 1.61
N ALA A 96 -8.14 -13.03 2.88
CA ALA A 96 -7.33 -14.17 3.32
C ALA A 96 -7.78 -15.47 2.64
N ALA A 97 -9.08 -15.71 2.52
CA ALA A 97 -9.62 -16.86 1.80
C ALA A 97 -9.17 -16.87 0.33
N ALA A 98 -9.25 -15.72 -0.34
CA ALA A 98 -8.78 -15.56 -1.71
C ALA A 98 -7.26 -15.79 -1.84
N LEU A 99 -6.46 -15.29 -0.91
CA LEU A 99 -5.00 -15.49 -0.89
C LEU A 99 -4.60 -16.94 -0.62
N LEU A 100 -5.32 -17.63 0.25
CA LEU A 100 -5.05 -19.02 0.64
C LEU A 100 -5.67 -20.05 -0.31
N GLY A 101 -6.60 -19.64 -1.17
CA GLY A 101 -7.33 -20.53 -2.08
C GLY A 101 -8.31 -21.46 -1.36
N VAL A 102 -8.90 -21.00 -0.26
CA VAL A 102 -9.83 -21.76 0.60
C VAL A 102 -11.19 -21.08 0.68
N ALA A 103 -12.21 -21.75 1.22
CA ALA A 103 -13.49 -21.11 1.50
C ALA A 103 -13.35 -20.10 2.67
N ARG A 104 -14.20 -19.06 2.70
CA ARG A 104 -14.13 -18.03 3.73
C ARG A 104 -14.39 -18.60 5.14
N GLU A 105 -15.20 -19.64 5.22
CA GLU A 105 -15.56 -20.34 6.46
C GLU A 105 -14.37 -21.12 7.05
N GLU A 106 -13.31 -21.34 6.27
CA GLU A 106 -12.09 -22.06 6.66
C GLU A 106 -10.95 -21.14 7.12
N VAL A 107 -11.20 -19.82 7.16
CA VAL A 107 -10.26 -18.77 7.61
C VAL A 107 -10.60 -18.27 9.00
#